data_AF-A0A0H4TCA2-F1
#
_entry.id   AF-A0A0H4TCA2-F1
#
_cell.length_a   1.000
_cell.length_b   1.000
_cell.length_c   1.000
_cell.angle_alpha   90.00
_cell.angle_beta   90.00
_cell.angle_gamma   90.00
#
_symmetry.space_group_name_H-M   'P 1'
#
loop_
_entity.id
_entity.type
_entity.pdbx_description
1 polymer ?
#
loop_
_entity_poly.entity_id
_entity_poly.type
_entity_poly.pdbx_seq_one_letter_code
_entity_poly.pdbx_strand_id
1 'polypeptide(L)'
;MKILKIKKEKLKEAVQEAVLALEAGEVVKVPTDTVAGLICDYYNKKAEKEIFRLKKRPEEKILSIFVSSIAEAKKLVPVIERQEKFLARVWPGKVTCVLKKDIGGFRIPNDEFILGLLQKFGGPLLQTSANISGEPAVGGLPSTVVDISGDKLKILREGAVSGTELQKIWDML
;
A
#
# COMPACT_ATOMS: atom_id res chain seq x y z
N MET A 1 -4.14 -12.69 14.24
CA MET A 1 -3.53 -11.37 13.96
C MET A 1 -2.40 -11.12 14.95
N LYS A 2 -1.19 -10.89 14.45
CA LYS A 2 -0.05 -10.48 15.29
C LYS A 2 0.07 -8.97 15.28
N ILE A 3 0.15 -8.37 16.47
CA ILE A 3 0.32 -6.93 16.63
C ILE A 3 1.78 -6.66 16.95
N LEU A 4 2.51 -6.04 16.04
CA LEU A 4 3.89 -5.65 16.29
C LEU A 4 3.94 -4.28 16.97
N LYS A 5 4.58 -4.21 18.14
CA LYS A 5 4.94 -2.96 18.78
C LYS A 5 6.36 -2.59 18.36
N ILE A 6 6.47 -1.74 17.34
CA ILE A 6 7.77 -1.32 16.81
C ILE A 6 8.35 -0.21 17.70
N LYS A 7 9.52 -0.47 18.31
CA LYS A 7 10.37 0.57 18.89
C LYS A 7 11.47 0.92 17.88
N LYS A 8 11.70 2.21 17.63
CA LYS A 8 12.67 2.70 16.63
C LYS A 8 14.09 2.15 16.86
N GLU A 9 14.49 1.92 18.11
CA GLU A 9 15.80 1.36 18.44
C GLU A 9 16.02 -0.09 17.95
N LYS A 10 14.96 -0.78 17.49
CA LYS A 10 14.98 -2.20 17.11
C LYS A 10 14.38 -2.45 15.71
N LEU A 11 14.56 -1.50 14.79
CA LEU A 11 13.96 -1.55 13.46
C LEU A 11 14.26 -2.87 12.71
N LYS A 12 15.52 -3.31 12.68
CA LYS A 12 15.92 -4.56 12.00
C LYS A 12 15.26 -5.81 12.61
N GLU A 13 15.15 -5.86 13.93
CA GLU A 13 14.47 -6.95 14.66
C GLU A 13 12.97 -6.94 14.34
N ALA A 14 12.34 -5.77 14.36
CA ALA A 14 10.93 -5.62 14.01
C ALA A 14 10.64 -6.05 12.56
N VAL A 15 11.53 -5.69 11.61
CA VAL A 15 11.43 -6.15 10.22
C VAL A 15 11.54 -7.67 10.14
N GLN A 16 12.53 -8.27 10.81
CA GLN A 16 12.67 -9.73 10.85
C GLN A 16 11.43 -10.42 11.44
N GLU A 17 10.88 -9.88 12.53
CA GLU A 17 9.70 -10.44 13.17
C GLU A 17 8.46 -10.36 12.27
N ALA A 18 8.31 -9.26 11.53
CA ALA A 18 7.25 -9.08 10.54
C ALA A 18 7.39 -10.06 9.37
N VAL A 19 8.60 -10.25 8.84
CA VAL A 19 8.86 -11.23 7.77
C VAL A 19 8.46 -12.63 8.21
N LEU A 20 8.92 -13.08 9.38
CA LEU A 20 8.59 -14.42 9.90
C LEU A 20 7.08 -14.62 10.08
N ALA A 21 6.36 -13.59 10.53
CA ALA A 21 4.91 -13.64 10.67
C ALA A 21 4.20 -13.72 9.31
N LEU A 22 4.66 -12.95 8.31
CA LEU A 22 4.12 -12.99 6.95
C LEU A 22 4.38 -14.34 6.27
N GLU A 23 5.59 -14.90 6.43
CA GLU A 23 5.97 -16.23 5.93
C GLU A 23 5.15 -17.35 6.60
N ALA A 24 4.78 -17.17 7.87
CA ALA A 24 3.85 -18.05 8.57
C ALA A 24 2.37 -17.88 8.12
N GLY A 25 2.10 -16.95 7.20
CA GLY A 25 0.77 -16.66 6.67
C GLY A 25 -0.12 -15.82 7.59
N GLU A 26 0.47 -15.08 8.53
CA GLU A 26 -0.26 -14.24 9.47
C GLU A 26 -0.58 -12.85 8.89
N VAL A 27 -1.65 -12.24 9.42
CA VAL A 27 -1.93 -10.81 9.25
C VAL A 27 -1.17 -10.01 10.32
N VAL A 28 -0.41 -9.02 9.86
CA VAL A 28 0.45 -8.19 10.69
C VAL A 28 -0.08 -6.76 10.75
N LYS A 29 -0.19 -6.19 11.94
CA LYS A 29 -0.45 -4.75 12.12
C LYS A 29 0.87 -3.99 12.17
N VAL A 30 1.03 -3.00 11.30
CA VAL A 30 2.26 -2.22 11.13
C VAL A 30 1.99 -0.71 11.19
N PRO A 31 2.93 0.12 11.68
CA PRO A 31 2.91 1.55 11.41
C PRO A 31 3.18 1.81 9.92
N THR A 32 2.73 2.95 9.39
CA THR A 32 3.15 3.44 8.07
C THR A 32 3.38 4.95 8.13
N ASP A 33 3.92 5.54 7.07
CA ASP A 33 4.10 6.98 6.84
C ASP A 33 2.78 7.79 6.73
N THR A 34 1.62 7.11 6.80
CA THR A 34 0.29 7.73 6.75
C THR A 34 -0.54 7.34 7.96
N VAL A 35 -1.11 6.13 7.97
CA VAL A 35 -1.95 5.58 9.04
C VAL A 35 -1.46 4.17 9.38
N ALA A 36 -1.66 3.68 10.61
CA ALA A 36 -1.38 2.28 10.90
C ALA A 36 -2.14 1.36 9.93
N GLY A 37 -1.49 0.31 9.42
CA GLY A 37 -2.02 -0.60 8.42
C GLY A 37 -2.09 -2.05 8.92
N LEU A 38 -2.99 -2.83 8.33
CA LEU A 38 -2.92 -4.28 8.34
C LEU A 38 -2.33 -4.72 7.01
N ILE A 39 -1.37 -5.63 7.07
CA ILE A 39 -0.71 -6.22 5.91
C ILE A 39 -0.74 -7.75 5.95
N CYS A 40 -0.72 -8.37 4.78
CA CYS A 40 -0.43 -9.79 4.59
C CYS A 40 0.26 -10.02 3.24
N ASP A 41 0.79 -11.23 3.04
CA ASP A 41 1.28 -11.68 1.73
C ASP A 41 0.17 -11.59 0.67
N TYR A 42 0.46 -10.94 -0.45
CA TYR A 42 -0.42 -10.80 -1.60
C TYR A 42 -0.89 -12.14 -2.19
N TYR A 43 -0.03 -13.17 -2.16
CA TYR A 43 -0.36 -14.48 -2.71
C TYR A 43 -1.12 -15.37 -1.72
N ASN A 44 -1.20 -14.98 -0.45
CA ASN A 44 -1.84 -15.79 0.58
C ASN A 44 -3.33 -15.47 0.74
N LYS A 45 -4.17 -16.20 -0.01
CA LYS A 45 -5.63 -16.07 0.03
C LYS A 45 -6.26 -16.34 1.39
N LYS A 46 -5.63 -17.12 2.26
CA LYS A 46 -6.12 -17.34 3.63
C LYS A 46 -5.91 -16.10 4.49
N ALA A 47 -4.73 -15.48 4.38
CA ALA A 47 -4.42 -14.24 5.10
C ALA A 47 -5.25 -13.05 4.59
N GLU A 48 -5.52 -12.99 3.28
CA GLU A 48 -6.44 -12.01 2.69
C GLU A 48 -7.86 -12.11 3.28
N LYS A 49 -8.43 -13.33 3.36
CA LYS A 49 -9.73 -13.56 4.01
C LYS A 49 -9.74 -13.15 5.48
N GLU A 50 -8.64 -13.40 6.18
CA GLU A 50 -8.49 -12.98 7.57
C GLU A 50 -8.50 -11.44 7.72
N ILE A 51 -7.89 -10.69 6.78
CA ILE A 51 -8.01 -9.22 6.76
C ILE A 51 -9.47 -8.79 6.65
N PHE A 52 -10.24 -9.37 5.72
CA PHE A 52 -11.66 -9.04 5.54
C PHE A 52 -12.48 -9.32 6.80
N ARG A 53 -12.26 -10.49 7.42
CA ARG A 53 -12.89 -10.89 8.68
C ARG A 53 -12.59 -9.89 9.81
N LEU A 54 -11.32 -9.54 10.00
CA LEU A 54 -10.88 -8.58 11.03
C LEU A 54 -11.47 -7.18 10.81
N LYS A 55 -11.58 -6.76 9.55
CA LYS A 55 -12.10 -5.44 9.16
C LYS A 55 -13.62 -5.34 9.14
N LYS A 56 -14.34 -6.46 9.33
CA LYS A 56 -15.78 -6.59 9.06
C LYS A 56 -16.13 -5.99 7.68
N ARG A 57 -15.27 -6.28 6.70
CA ARG A 57 -15.33 -5.68 5.36
C ARG A 57 -15.85 -6.73 4.38
N PRO A 58 -16.76 -6.36 3.47
CA PRO A 58 -17.18 -7.26 2.41
C PRO A 58 -15.99 -7.68 1.54
N GLU A 59 -15.92 -8.97 1.18
CA GLU A 59 -14.81 -9.53 0.37
C GLU A 59 -14.78 -8.95 -1.05
N GLU A 60 -15.86 -8.34 -1.56
CA GLU A 60 -15.87 -7.71 -2.88
C GLU A 60 -15.02 -6.43 -2.93
N LYS A 61 -14.61 -5.89 -1.77
CA LYS A 61 -13.83 -4.66 -1.73
C LYS A 61 -12.35 -4.94 -1.94
N ILE A 62 -11.80 -4.43 -3.03
CA ILE A 62 -10.39 -4.55 -3.39
C ILE A 62 -9.47 -3.89 -2.35
N LEU A 63 -8.44 -4.61 -1.92
CA LEU A 63 -7.37 -4.10 -1.05
C LEU A 63 -6.29 -3.40 -1.88
N SER A 64 -5.54 -2.51 -1.25
CA SER A 64 -4.39 -1.90 -1.90
C SER A 64 -3.16 -2.81 -1.78
N ILE A 65 -2.12 -2.52 -2.56
CA ILE A 65 -0.93 -3.35 -2.64
C ILE A 65 0.31 -2.48 -2.42
N PHE A 66 1.13 -2.86 -1.46
CA PHE A 66 2.49 -2.37 -1.33
C PHE A 66 3.44 -3.19 -2.19
N VAL A 67 4.29 -2.47 -2.93
CA VAL A 67 5.34 -3.04 -3.78
C VAL A 67 6.67 -2.37 -3.46
N SER A 68 7.75 -3.10 -3.67
CA SER A 68 9.14 -2.67 -3.48
C SER A 68 9.64 -1.75 -4.60
N SER A 69 9.06 -1.84 -5.80
CA SER A 69 9.51 -1.11 -6.98
C SER A 69 8.42 -1.01 -8.06
N ILE A 70 8.61 -0.08 -9.01
CA ILE A 70 7.78 -0.01 -10.23
C ILE A 70 7.93 -1.30 -11.05
N ALA A 71 9.12 -1.90 -11.07
CA ALA A 71 9.36 -3.18 -11.74
C ALA A 71 8.53 -4.32 -11.14
N GLU A 72 8.32 -4.34 -9.82
CA GLU A 72 7.43 -5.30 -9.18
C GLU A 72 5.96 -5.04 -9.52
N ALA A 73 5.51 -3.78 -9.55
CA ALA A 73 4.16 -3.44 -10.02
C ALA A 73 3.92 -3.94 -11.45
N LYS A 74 4.91 -3.78 -12.33
CA LYS A 74 4.88 -4.26 -13.73
C LYS A 74 4.74 -5.77 -13.88
N LYS A 75 5.15 -6.56 -12.87
CA LYS A 75 4.93 -8.02 -12.86
C LYS A 75 3.46 -8.37 -12.60
N LEU A 76 2.70 -7.48 -11.96
CA LEU A 76 1.31 -7.71 -11.56
C LEU A 76 0.31 -7.09 -12.55
N VAL A 77 0.66 -5.95 -13.16
CA VAL A 77 -0.21 -5.22 -14.09
C VAL A 77 0.60 -4.54 -15.20
N PRO A 78 0.02 -4.36 -16.41
CA PRO A 78 0.66 -3.53 -17.44
C PRO A 78 0.83 -2.08 -16.96
N VAL A 79 2.02 -1.51 -17.21
CA VAL A 79 2.31 -0.09 -16.93
C VAL A 79 2.92 0.53 -18.19
N ILE A 80 2.23 1.52 -18.74
CA ILE A 80 2.72 2.26 -19.92
C ILE A 80 3.74 3.33 -19.52
N GLU A 81 4.51 3.82 -20.48
CA GLU A 81 5.59 4.79 -20.24
C GLU A 81 5.13 6.04 -19.47
N ARG A 82 3.97 6.60 -19.84
CA ARG A 82 3.41 7.79 -19.16
C ARG A 82 3.10 7.53 -17.68
N GLN A 83 2.50 6.38 -17.38
CA GLN A 83 2.23 5.96 -16.02
C GLN A 83 3.55 5.79 -15.25
N GLU A 84 4.53 5.10 -15.83
CA GLU A 84 5.84 4.91 -15.19
C GLU A 84 6.55 6.23 -14.87
N LYS A 85 6.54 7.20 -15.81
CA LYS A 85 7.08 8.55 -15.56
C LYS A 85 6.36 9.24 -14.41
N PHE A 86 5.04 9.10 -14.31
CA PHE A 86 4.27 9.63 -13.18
C PHE A 86 4.63 8.94 -11.87
N LEU A 87 4.68 7.60 -11.86
CA LEU A 87 5.04 6.80 -10.69
C LEU A 87 6.44 7.19 -10.16
N ALA A 88 7.42 7.39 -11.05
CA ALA A 88 8.77 7.80 -10.67
C ALA A 88 8.83 9.19 -10.00
N ARG A 89 7.81 10.04 -10.19
CA ARG A 89 7.71 11.36 -9.54
C ARG A 89 7.04 11.29 -8.16
N VAL A 90 6.12 10.35 -7.96
CA VAL A 90 5.29 10.28 -6.75
C VAL A 90 5.66 9.16 -5.78
N TRP A 91 6.50 8.22 -6.21
CA TRP A 91 6.98 7.09 -5.41
C TRP A 91 8.51 7.13 -5.22
N PRO A 92 9.02 6.67 -4.06
CA PRO A 92 8.27 6.33 -2.83
C PRO A 92 7.56 7.55 -2.22
N GLY A 93 6.36 7.36 -1.68
CA GLY A 93 5.60 8.50 -1.16
C GLY A 93 4.17 8.21 -0.73
N LYS A 94 3.37 9.28 -0.67
CA LYS A 94 2.01 9.30 -0.08
C LYS A 94 0.89 9.20 -1.11
N VAL A 95 1.19 8.71 -2.31
CA VAL A 95 0.22 8.55 -3.40
C VAL A 95 0.00 7.07 -3.68
N THR A 96 -1.25 6.66 -3.74
CA THR A 96 -1.69 5.31 -4.16
C THR A 96 -2.24 5.40 -5.57
N CYS A 97 -1.73 4.58 -6.49
CA CYS A 97 -2.08 4.65 -7.92
C CYS A 97 -2.82 3.38 -8.33
N VAL A 98 -4.06 3.53 -8.81
CA VAL A 98 -4.77 2.46 -9.51
C VAL A 98 -4.23 2.39 -10.93
N LEU A 99 -3.52 1.30 -11.23
CA LEU A 99 -2.95 1.00 -12.54
C LEU A 99 -3.89 0.11 -13.38
N LYS A 100 -4.70 -0.71 -12.69
CA LYS A 100 -5.75 -1.55 -13.26
C LYS A 100 -6.91 -1.66 -12.26
N LYS A 101 -8.14 -1.32 -12.68
CA LYS A 101 -9.28 -1.09 -11.77
C LYS A 101 -9.70 -2.30 -10.93
N ASP A 102 -9.50 -3.50 -11.45
CA ASP A 102 -9.88 -4.78 -10.84
C ASP A 102 -8.81 -5.37 -9.90
N ILE A 103 -7.61 -4.80 -9.87
CA ILE A 103 -6.49 -5.31 -9.05
C ILE A 103 -6.28 -4.48 -7.78
N GLY A 104 -6.56 -3.19 -7.84
CA GLY A 104 -6.45 -2.28 -6.70
C GLY A 104 -5.42 -1.18 -6.89
N GLY A 105 -5.21 -0.42 -5.81
CA GLY A 105 -4.26 0.68 -5.78
C GLY A 105 -2.88 0.21 -5.32
N PHE A 106 -1.84 0.50 -6.09
CA PHE A 106 -0.45 0.21 -5.77
C PHE A 106 0.19 1.38 -5.04
N ARG A 107 1.21 1.11 -4.22
CA ARG A 107 2.01 2.16 -3.57
C ARG A 107 3.38 1.64 -3.16
N ILE A 108 4.39 2.51 -3.25
CA ILE A 108 5.67 2.34 -2.55
C ILE A 108 5.69 3.37 -1.40
N PRO A 109 5.43 2.99 -0.14
CA PRO A 109 5.45 3.92 0.98
C PRO A 109 6.86 4.45 1.25
N ASN A 110 6.99 5.72 1.62
CA ASN A 110 8.29 6.28 2.03
C ASN A 110 8.46 6.14 3.54
N ASP A 111 8.54 4.88 4.00
CA ASP A 111 8.70 4.51 5.40
C ASP A 111 9.82 3.47 5.52
N GLU A 112 10.81 3.73 6.38
CA GLU A 112 12.01 2.90 6.50
C GLU A 112 11.67 1.46 6.92
N PHE A 113 10.67 1.28 7.79
CA PHE A 113 10.22 -0.05 8.20
C PHE A 113 9.56 -0.78 7.03
N ILE A 114 8.63 -0.14 6.33
CA ILE A 114 7.90 -0.77 5.22
C ILE A 114 8.84 -1.08 4.05
N LEU A 115 9.76 -0.18 3.71
CA LEU A 115 10.76 -0.40 2.67
C LEU A 115 11.68 -1.58 3.03
N GLY A 116 12.19 -1.62 4.27
CA GLY A 116 12.99 -2.74 4.75
C GLY A 116 12.21 -4.06 4.77
N LEU A 117 10.91 -4.00 5.10
CA LEU A 117 10.02 -5.15 5.09
C LEU A 117 9.79 -5.68 3.67
N LEU A 118 9.42 -4.83 2.72
CA LEU A 118 9.22 -5.21 1.32
C LEU A 118 10.49 -5.81 0.71
N GLN A 119 11.65 -5.19 0.98
CA GLN A 119 12.93 -5.69 0.51
C GLN A 119 13.25 -7.07 1.08
N LYS A 120 13.03 -7.27 2.38
CA LYS A 120 13.40 -8.52 3.06
C LYS A 120 12.41 -9.65 2.84
N PHE A 121 11.12 -9.36 2.82
CA PHE A 121 10.06 -10.32 2.49
C PHE A 121 10.14 -10.76 1.02
N GLY A 122 10.54 -9.85 0.11
CA GLY A 122 10.80 -10.18 -1.28
C GLY A 122 9.56 -10.33 -2.16
N GLY A 123 8.42 -9.79 -1.73
CA GLY A 123 7.18 -9.84 -2.49
C GLY A 123 6.19 -8.73 -2.14
N PRO A 124 5.12 -8.60 -2.95
CA PRO A 124 4.05 -7.63 -2.73
C PRO A 124 3.25 -7.97 -1.48
N LEU A 125 2.77 -6.92 -0.80
CA LEU A 125 1.95 -7.05 0.40
C LEU A 125 0.58 -6.42 0.16
N LEU A 126 -0.49 -7.14 0.44
CA LEU A 126 -1.82 -6.52 0.52
C LEU A 126 -1.85 -5.62 1.74
N GLN A 127 -2.50 -4.46 1.61
CA GLN A 127 -2.72 -3.57 2.74
C GLN A 127 -4.10 -2.94 2.80
N THR A 128 -4.50 -2.63 4.04
CA THR A 128 -5.58 -1.70 4.37
C THR A 128 -5.18 -0.89 5.59
N SER A 129 -5.78 0.29 5.78
CA SER A 129 -5.70 1.00 7.06
C SER A 129 -6.28 0.14 8.20
N ALA A 130 -5.76 0.29 9.41
CA ALA A 130 -6.05 -0.53 10.59
C ALA A 130 -7.24 -0.06 11.44
N ASN A 131 -8.12 0.78 10.89
CA ASN A 131 -9.44 1.15 11.45
C ASN A 131 -10.49 0.06 11.19
N ILE A 132 -11.67 0.12 11.81
CA ILE A 132 -12.82 -0.64 11.32
C ILE A 132 -13.29 -0.04 9.99
N SER A 133 -13.84 -0.85 9.08
CA SER A 133 -14.37 -0.34 7.81
C SER A 133 -15.48 0.70 8.07
N GLY A 134 -15.31 1.91 7.55
CA GLY A 134 -16.25 3.02 7.74
C GLY A 134 -15.89 3.98 8.87
N GLU A 135 -14.95 3.61 9.76
CA GLU A 135 -14.47 4.50 10.82
C GLU A 135 -13.31 5.38 10.33
N PRO A 136 -13.02 6.51 10.99
CA PRO A 136 -11.81 7.29 10.73
C PRO A 136 -10.54 6.45 10.97
N ALA A 137 -9.52 6.66 10.14
CA ALA A 137 -8.20 6.09 10.42
C ALA A 137 -7.53 6.85 11.59
N VAL A 138 -6.84 6.12 12.46
CA VAL A 138 -6.14 6.71 13.61
C VAL A 138 -4.73 7.13 13.18
N GLY A 139 -4.45 8.44 13.27
CA GLY A 139 -3.13 9.05 13.07
C GLY A 139 -2.82 9.44 11.61
N GLY A 140 -2.46 10.70 11.38
CA GLY A 140 -2.00 11.22 10.08
C GLY A 140 -3.09 11.44 9.02
N LEU A 141 -2.69 12.02 7.88
CA LEU A 141 -3.53 12.10 6.68
C LEU A 141 -3.34 10.82 5.85
N PRO A 142 -4.43 10.20 5.35
CA PRO A 142 -4.32 9.04 4.48
C PRO A 142 -3.63 9.41 3.16
N SER A 143 -3.15 8.40 2.42
CA SER A 143 -2.62 8.65 1.06
C SER A 143 -3.69 9.22 0.14
N THR A 144 -3.25 10.05 -0.81
CA THR A 144 -4.09 10.43 -1.95
C THR A 144 -4.20 9.23 -2.88
N VAL A 145 -5.40 8.91 -3.33
CA VAL A 145 -5.67 7.79 -4.24
C VAL A 145 -6.05 8.36 -5.59
N VAL A 146 -5.30 8.00 -6.62
CA VAL A 146 -5.55 8.39 -8.01
C VAL A 146 -5.76 7.15 -8.89
N ASP A 147 -6.64 7.27 -9.86
CA ASP A 147 -6.77 6.34 -10.97
C ASP A 147 -6.04 6.91 -12.18
N ILE A 148 -5.00 6.19 -12.62
CA ILE A 148 -4.22 6.48 -13.82
C ILE A 148 -4.29 5.32 -14.81
N SER A 149 -5.26 4.41 -14.65
CA SER A 149 -5.46 3.25 -15.54
C SER A 149 -5.99 3.62 -16.93
N GLY A 150 -6.51 4.84 -17.10
CA GLY A 150 -6.93 5.39 -18.39
C GLY A 150 -6.13 6.65 -18.77
N ASP A 151 -6.58 7.34 -19.81
CA ASP A 151 -5.84 8.46 -20.43
C ASP A 151 -5.72 9.71 -19.53
N LYS A 152 -6.65 9.85 -18.59
CA LYS A 152 -6.73 10.99 -17.66
C LYS A 152 -6.53 10.51 -16.24
N LEU A 153 -5.75 11.26 -15.47
CA LEU A 153 -5.71 11.12 -14.02
C LEU A 153 -7.10 11.46 -13.44
N LYS A 154 -7.57 10.61 -12.52
CA LYS A 154 -8.77 10.87 -11.72
C LYS A 154 -8.42 10.79 -10.25
N ILE A 155 -8.82 11.79 -9.48
CA ILE A 155 -8.67 11.76 -8.02
C ILE A 155 -9.83 10.96 -7.45
N LEU A 156 -9.55 9.78 -6.88
CA LEU A 156 -10.55 8.93 -6.25
C LEU A 156 -10.76 9.31 -4.78
N ARG A 157 -9.69 9.74 -4.11
CA ARG A 157 -9.71 10.24 -2.74
C ARG A 157 -8.54 11.18 -2.52
N GLU A 158 -8.81 12.41 -2.12
CA GLU A 158 -7.77 13.33 -1.70
C GLU A 158 -7.27 13.01 -0.28
N GLY A 159 -5.97 13.19 -0.06
CA GLY A 159 -5.27 12.84 1.18
C GLY A 159 -4.06 13.73 1.39
N ALA A 160 -2.94 13.13 1.78
CA ALA A 160 -1.73 13.85 2.17
C ALA A 160 -1.03 14.64 1.04
N VAL A 161 -1.40 14.42 -0.23
CA VAL A 161 -0.87 15.17 -1.39
C VAL A 161 -2.04 15.76 -2.16
N SER A 162 -2.00 17.05 -2.47
CA SER A 162 -3.16 17.70 -3.11
C SER A 162 -3.43 17.13 -4.50
N GLY A 163 -4.70 16.97 -4.85
CA GLY A 163 -5.11 16.51 -6.17
C GLY A 163 -4.64 17.45 -7.28
N THR A 164 -4.66 18.76 -7.02
CA THR A 164 -4.18 19.80 -7.94
C THR A 164 -2.70 19.65 -8.26
N GLU A 165 -1.86 19.35 -7.28
CA GLU A 165 -0.43 19.11 -7.49
C GLU A 165 -0.22 17.86 -8.36
N LEU A 166 -0.93 16.78 -8.06
CA LEU A 166 -0.84 15.55 -8.84
C LEU A 166 -1.32 15.74 -10.29
N GLN A 167 -2.37 16.51 -10.50
CA GLN A 167 -2.86 16.85 -11.84
C GLN A 167 -1.79 17.62 -12.62
N LYS A 168 -1.13 18.61 -12.00
CA LYS A 168 -0.02 19.34 -12.64
C LYS A 168 1.12 18.40 -13.03
N ILE A 169 1.51 17.47 -12.16
CA ILE A 169 2.55 16.47 -12.48
C ILE A 169 2.12 15.63 -13.70
N TRP A 170 0.87 15.17 -13.73
CA TRP A 170 0.33 14.37 -14.83
C TRP A 170 0.29 15.11 -16.16
N ASP A 171 -0.12 16.38 -16.15
CA ASP A 171 -0.28 17.19 -17.36
C ASP A 171 1.07 17.56 -18.01
N MET A 172 2.17 17.47 -17.27
CA MET A 172 3.54 17.70 -17.77
C MET A 172 4.17 16.46 -18.46
N LEU A 173 3.47 15.32 -18.50
CA LEU A 173 3.96 14.05 -19.04
C LEU A 173 3.26 13.68 -20.34
#